data_AF-A0A642KW89-F1
#
_entry.id   AF-A0A642KW89-F1
#
_cell.length_a   1.000
_cell.length_b   1.000
_cell.length_c   1.000
_cell.angle_alpha   90.00
_cell.angle_beta   90.00
_cell.angle_gamma   90.00
#
_symmetry.space_group_name_H-M   'P 1'
#
loop_
_entity.id
_entity.type
_entity.pdbx_description
1 polymer ?
#
loop_
_entity_poly.entity_id
_entity_poly.type
_entity_poly.pdbx_seq_one_letter_code
_entity_poly.pdbx_strand_id
1 'polypeptide(L)'
;VVDCRCLEAKSLITGGYRYSFNNWGQQNLFMNCQATEGRHDYVTGAQVCGPNVFYNCTASQTFADIGPHHRWSVGTLYDNIVTDGEINVQDRGQMGSGHGWAGVTQVLWNCRVNRAAVQNPWTSGHNYCIGLKGEKYPGHFTDRPNGIWEGQNEINLFPRSLYIAQLMARQKNNDLSILLK
;
A
#
# COMPACT_ATOMS: atom_id res chain seq x y z
N VAL A 1 0.96 8.31 12.55
CA VAL A 1 1.57 9.43 11.81
C VAL A 1 0.49 10.10 10.99
N VAL A 2 0.24 11.39 11.16
CA VAL A 2 -0.84 12.10 10.47
C VAL A 2 -0.33 13.42 9.90
N ASP A 3 -0.84 13.84 8.74
CA ASP A 3 -0.62 15.17 8.16
C ASP A 3 0.86 15.55 7.96
N CYS A 4 1.70 14.57 7.60
CA CYS A 4 3.15 14.73 7.46
C CYS A 4 3.59 14.86 5.99
N ARG A 5 4.71 15.56 5.74
CA ARG A 5 5.31 15.71 4.41
C ARG A 5 6.77 15.29 4.40
N CYS A 6 7.16 14.44 3.44
CA CYS A 6 8.55 14.02 3.21
C CYS A 6 8.95 14.39 1.77
N LEU A 7 9.68 15.50 1.60
CA LEU A 7 9.89 16.14 0.30
C LEU A 7 11.39 16.36 0.01
N GLU A 8 11.72 16.59 -1.26
CA GLU A 8 13.03 17.09 -1.72
C GLU A 8 14.24 16.26 -1.27
N ALA A 9 14.17 14.94 -1.42
CA ALA A 9 15.21 14.02 -0.98
C ALA A 9 16.59 14.33 -1.61
N LYS A 10 17.60 14.55 -0.77
CA LYS A 10 18.98 14.87 -1.21
C LYS A 10 19.91 13.66 -1.32
N SER A 11 19.53 12.53 -0.72
CA SER A 11 20.33 11.29 -0.75
C SER A 11 20.38 10.67 -2.14
N LEU A 12 21.30 9.73 -2.38
CA LEU A 12 21.35 8.98 -3.63
C LEU A 12 20.10 8.11 -3.84
N ILE A 13 19.72 7.88 -5.11
CA ILE A 13 18.61 6.97 -5.47
C ILE A 13 19.15 5.53 -5.50
N THR A 14 19.45 4.99 -4.33
CA THR A 14 19.97 3.62 -4.17
C THR A 14 19.29 2.88 -3.02
N GLY A 15 19.48 1.56 -2.95
CA GLY A 15 18.93 0.73 -1.89
C GLY A 15 19.37 1.23 -0.50
N GLY A 16 18.46 1.15 0.47
CA GLY A 16 18.69 1.66 1.83
C GLY A 16 18.39 3.15 2.03
N TYR A 17 18.12 3.91 0.96
CA TYR A 17 17.74 5.32 1.03
C TYR A 17 16.37 5.60 0.42
N ARG A 18 15.79 6.76 0.78
CA ARG A 18 14.54 7.31 0.24
C ARG A 18 13.30 6.44 0.53
N TYR A 19 13.17 6.03 1.78
CA TYR A 19 11.97 5.37 2.33
C TYR A 19 11.19 6.40 3.13
N SER A 20 10.16 7.02 2.53
CA SER A 20 9.52 8.23 3.08
C SER A 20 8.72 7.95 4.35
N PHE A 21 7.77 7.00 4.29
CA PHE A 21 7.01 6.51 5.43
C PHE A 21 7.23 5.00 5.55
N ASN A 22 8.28 4.63 6.28
CA ASN A 22 8.69 3.25 6.52
C ASN A 22 8.11 2.71 7.82
N ASN A 23 7.32 1.64 7.74
CA ASN A 23 6.71 1.00 8.90
C ASN A 23 7.36 -0.36 9.21
N TRP A 24 7.94 -0.49 10.40
CA TRP A 24 8.44 -1.75 10.95
C TRP A 24 7.59 -2.30 12.11
N GLY A 25 6.53 -1.60 12.49
CA GLY A 25 5.66 -1.97 13.60
C GLY A 25 4.29 -2.49 13.17
N GLN A 26 3.49 -2.83 14.16
CA GLN A 26 2.10 -3.29 14.03
C GLN A 26 1.13 -2.27 14.61
N GLN A 27 -0.13 -2.33 14.18
CA GLN A 27 -1.22 -1.44 14.64
C GLN A 27 -0.96 0.04 14.35
N ASN A 28 -0.23 0.32 13.27
CA ASN A 28 0.13 1.68 12.89
C ASN A 28 -0.85 2.26 11.86
N LEU A 29 -1.15 3.55 12.05
CA LEU A 29 -1.93 4.37 11.12
C LEU A 29 -1.05 5.51 10.57
N PHE A 30 -1.00 5.60 9.25
CA PHE A 30 -0.45 6.71 8.48
C PHE A 30 -1.60 7.34 7.71
N MET A 31 -1.87 8.62 7.95
CA MET A 31 -3.04 9.31 7.38
C MET A 31 -2.63 10.66 6.80
N ASN A 32 -3.18 11.04 5.64
CA ASN A 32 -3.00 12.37 5.04
C ASN A 32 -1.52 12.75 4.83
N CYS A 33 -0.67 11.76 4.56
CA CYS A 33 0.76 11.98 4.40
C CYS A 33 1.12 12.20 2.93
N GLN A 34 2.11 13.05 2.65
CA GLN A 34 2.60 13.35 1.30
C GLN A 34 4.10 13.04 1.18
N ALA A 35 4.50 12.45 0.07
CA ALA A 35 5.90 12.24 -0.26
C ALA A 35 6.25 12.66 -1.71
N THR A 36 7.49 13.10 -1.93
CA THR A 36 8.04 13.29 -3.27
C THR A 36 9.44 12.72 -3.39
N GLU A 37 9.80 12.29 -4.60
CA GLU A 37 11.16 11.83 -4.94
C GLU A 37 11.63 10.61 -4.14
N GLY A 38 10.70 9.86 -3.56
CA GLY A 38 10.95 8.64 -2.81
C GLY A 38 11.20 7.44 -3.71
N ARG A 39 11.86 6.43 -3.14
CA ARG A 39 11.90 5.08 -3.74
C ARG A 39 10.76 4.24 -3.21
N HIS A 40 10.56 4.21 -1.89
CA HIS A 40 9.53 3.40 -1.26
C HIS A 40 8.75 4.27 -0.26
N ASP A 41 7.71 4.95 -0.74
CA ASP A 41 7.06 6.03 0.00
C ASP A 41 6.12 5.57 1.13
N TYR A 42 5.35 4.50 0.92
CA TYR A 42 4.42 3.93 1.92
C TYR A 42 4.69 2.44 2.04
N VAL A 43 5.68 2.10 2.85
CA VAL A 43 6.37 0.83 2.75
C VAL A 43 6.42 0.14 4.10
N THR A 44 6.24 -1.18 4.11
CA THR A 44 6.51 -2.00 5.29
C THR A 44 7.85 -2.70 5.15
N GLY A 45 8.59 -2.80 6.25
CA GLY A 45 9.82 -3.60 6.36
C GLY A 45 9.58 -5.10 6.28
N ALA A 46 10.59 -5.88 6.69
CA ALA A 46 10.53 -7.34 6.69
C ALA A 46 9.72 -7.86 7.87
N GLN A 47 8.91 -8.87 7.61
CA GLN A 47 8.17 -9.65 8.60
C GLN A 47 7.27 -8.76 9.49
N VAL A 48 6.71 -7.71 8.90
CA VAL A 48 5.89 -6.74 9.62
C VAL A 48 4.50 -7.32 9.90
N CYS A 49 4.15 -7.37 11.18
CA CYS A 49 2.81 -7.77 11.61
C CYS A 49 1.80 -6.64 11.38
N GLY A 50 0.57 -7.01 11.01
CA GLY A 50 -0.57 -6.10 10.91
C GLY A 50 -1.48 -6.14 12.15
N PRO A 51 -2.62 -5.43 12.12
CA PRO A 51 -3.05 -4.58 11.00
C PRO A 51 -2.25 -3.28 10.91
N ASN A 52 -1.97 -2.80 9.71
CA ASN A 52 -1.43 -1.46 9.48
C ASN A 52 -2.23 -0.75 8.40
N VAL A 53 -2.28 0.59 8.43
CA VAL A 53 -3.06 1.38 7.49
C VAL A 53 -2.24 2.54 6.96
N PHE A 54 -2.19 2.67 5.63
CA PHE A 54 -1.82 3.90 4.92
C PHE A 54 -3.09 4.42 4.25
N TYR A 55 -3.65 5.52 4.77
CA TYR A 55 -4.93 6.07 4.35
C TYR A 55 -4.79 7.50 3.81
N ASN A 56 -5.37 7.77 2.65
CA ASN A 56 -5.45 9.10 2.03
C ASN A 56 -4.07 9.76 1.86
N CYS A 57 -3.14 9.03 1.25
CA CYS A 57 -1.75 9.45 1.12
C CYS A 57 -1.35 9.69 -0.34
N THR A 58 -0.39 10.59 -0.60
CA THR A 58 0.04 10.94 -1.96
C THR A 58 1.55 10.84 -2.17
N ALA A 59 1.99 10.18 -3.24
CA ALA A 59 3.41 10.11 -3.62
C ALA A 59 3.62 10.48 -5.09
N SER A 60 4.55 11.39 -5.38
CA SER A 60 4.87 11.77 -6.77
C SER A 60 6.38 11.83 -7.04
N GLN A 61 6.76 11.79 -8.31
CA GLN A 61 8.14 11.62 -8.77
C GLN A 61 8.77 10.38 -8.14
N THR A 62 8.02 9.28 -8.12
CA THR A 62 8.44 8.05 -7.46
C THR A 62 9.47 7.28 -8.28
N PHE A 63 10.42 6.63 -7.60
CA PHE A 63 11.55 5.90 -8.22
C PHE A 63 11.52 4.39 -7.99
N ALA A 64 10.57 3.91 -7.19
CA ALA A 64 10.25 2.50 -7.03
C ALA A 64 8.82 2.37 -6.46
N ASP A 65 8.37 1.13 -6.28
CA ASP A 65 7.00 0.85 -5.92
C ASP A 65 6.71 1.06 -4.42
N ILE A 66 5.46 1.44 -4.15
CA ILE A 66 4.81 1.36 -2.85
C ILE A 66 4.36 -0.09 -2.61
N GLY A 67 4.23 -0.49 -1.35
CA GLY A 67 3.79 -1.84 -0.99
C GLY A 67 4.70 -2.49 0.04
N PRO A 68 4.47 -3.77 0.34
CA PRO A 68 5.40 -4.51 1.18
C PRO A 68 6.76 -4.64 0.48
N HIS A 69 7.85 -4.34 1.20
CA HIS A 69 9.19 -4.26 0.61
C HIS A 69 9.87 -5.62 0.44
N HIS A 70 9.86 -6.43 1.51
CA HIS A 70 10.58 -7.70 1.56
C HIS A 70 9.99 -8.63 2.63
N ARG A 71 10.00 -9.94 2.36
CA ARG A 71 9.77 -11.07 3.27
C ARG A 71 8.67 -10.87 4.31
N TRP A 72 7.46 -11.10 3.84
CA TRP A 72 6.23 -11.43 4.57
C TRP A 72 5.67 -10.39 5.54
N SER A 73 5.28 -9.23 5.01
CA SER A 73 4.37 -8.31 5.70
C SER A 73 2.93 -8.82 5.65
N VAL A 74 2.17 -8.62 6.74
CA VAL A 74 0.81 -9.18 6.91
C VAL A 74 -0.18 -8.06 7.21
N GLY A 75 -1.36 -8.10 6.60
CA GLY A 75 -2.51 -7.29 7.04
C GLY A 75 -2.35 -5.78 6.89
N THR A 76 -1.76 -5.29 5.80
CA THR A 76 -1.70 -3.85 5.52
C THR A 76 -2.82 -3.42 4.59
N LEU A 77 -3.53 -2.36 4.98
CA LEU A 77 -4.50 -1.65 4.15
C LEU A 77 -3.83 -0.42 3.54
N TYR A 78 -3.78 -0.39 2.21
CA TYR A 78 -3.48 0.78 1.39
C TYR A 78 -4.82 1.33 0.88
N ASP A 79 -5.28 2.44 1.44
CA ASP A 79 -6.61 3.00 1.19
C ASP A 79 -6.51 4.42 0.66
N ASN A 80 -7.07 4.69 -0.52
CA ASN A 80 -7.01 5.99 -1.17
C ASN A 80 -5.58 6.54 -1.36
N ILE A 81 -4.62 5.68 -1.69
CA ILE A 81 -3.30 6.16 -2.12
C ILE A 81 -3.38 6.69 -3.54
N VAL A 82 -2.81 7.88 -3.77
CA VAL A 82 -2.65 8.44 -5.11
C VAL A 82 -1.16 8.56 -5.43
N THR A 83 -0.72 7.95 -6.51
CA THR A 83 0.68 8.03 -6.95
C THR A 83 0.83 7.97 -8.46
N ASP A 84 1.91 8.58 -8.96
CA ASP A 84 2.39 8.39 -10.34
C ASP A 84 3.22 7.10 -10.52
N GLY A 85 3.50 6.41 -9.42
CA GLY A 85 4.25 5.16 -9.39
C GLY A 85 3.37 3.92 -9.37
N GLU A 86 3.95 2.86 -8.81
CA GLU A 86 3.34 1.53 -8.74
C GLU A 86 3.00 1.16 -7.29
N ILE A 87 2.00 0.30 -7.11
CA ILE A 87 1.80 -0.42 -5.84
C ILE A 87 1.90 -1.91 -6.12
N ASN A 88 2.90 -2.59 -5.54
CA ASN A 88 3.13 -4.01 -5.81
C ASN A 88 3.12 -4.87 -4.55
N VAL A 89 2.23 -5.86 -4.56
CA VAL A 89 2.18 -6.98 -3.63
C VAL A 89 2.51 -8.24 -4.42
N GLN A 90 3.76 -8.66 -4.40
CA GLN A 90 4.27 -9.69 -5.29
C GLN A 90 5.37 -10.54 -4.67
N ASP A 91 5.64 -11.69 -5.29
CA ASP A 91 6.91 -12.39 -5.09
C ASP A 91 8.02 -11.66 -5.82
N ARG A 92 9.02 -11.23 -5.06
CA ARG A 92 10.22 -10.53 -5.54
C ARG A 92 11.44 -11.47 -5.64
N GLY A 93 11.28 -12.76 -5.37
CA GLY A 93 12.33 -13.77 -5.53
C GLY A 93 13.63 -13.39 -4.83
N GLN A 94 14.73 -13.36 -5.60
CA GLN A 94 16.06 -13.05 -5.08
C GLN A 94 16.43 -11.55 -5.16
N MET A 95 15.48 -10.66 -5.46
CA MET A 95 15.76 -9.21 -5.46
C MET A 95 16.38 -8.74 -4.14
N GLY A 96 17.26 -7.75 -4.22
CA GLY A 96 17.90 -7.13 -3.06
C GLY A 96 18.62 -8.15 -2.18
N SER A 97 18.20 -8.23 -0.91
CA SER A 97 18.74 -9.19 0.07
C SER A 97 18.00 -10.52 0.12
N GLY A 98 17.28 -10.89 -0.96
CA GLY A 98 16.42 -12.09 -1.03
C GLY A 98 14.97 -11.84 -0.62
N HIS A 99 14.27 -10.94 -1.32
CA HIS A 99 12.99 -10.39 -0.87
C HIS A 99 11.81 -11.37 -0.82
N GLY A 100 11.78 -12.41 -1.67
CA GLY A 100 10.72 -13.42 -1.70
C GLY A 100 9.30 -12.85 -1.78
N TRP A 101 8.33 -13.60 -1.24
CA TRP A 101 6.97 -13.11 -1.05
C TRP A 101 6.95 -11.87 -0.15
N ALA A 102 6.62 -10.73 -0.72
CA ALA A 102 6.68 -9.46 0.00
C ALA A 102 5.58 -9.36 1.07
N GLY A 103 4.36 -9.80 0.77
CA GLY A 103 3.28 -9.78 1.76
C GLY A 103 2.07 -10.63 1.40
N VAL A 104 1.24 -10.86 2.43
CA VAL A 104 -0.03 -11.59 2.38
C VAL A 104 -1.10 -10.78 3.11
N THR A 105 -2.38 -11.05 2.84
CA THR A 105 -3.53 -10.32 3.42
C THR A 105 -3.42 -8.81 3.27
N GLN A 106 -2.75 -8.36 2.21
CA GLN A 106 -2.67 -6.96 1.83
C GLN A 106 -3.98 -6.57 1.12
N VAL A 107 -4.43 -5.35 1.36
CA VAL A 107 -5.63 -4.80 0.72
C VAL A 107 -5.28 -3.46 0.10
N LEU A 108 -5.41 -3.37 -1.22
CA LEU A 108 -5.44 -2.10 -1.93
C LEU A 108 -6.92 -1.74 -2.13
N TRP A 109 -7.32 -0.59 -1.59
CA TRP A 109 -8.68 -0.08 -1.67
C TRP A 109 -8.70 1.30 -2.31
N ASN A 110 -9.38 1.41 -3.46
CA ASN A 110 -9.63 2.68 -4.13
C ASN A 110 -8.37 3.53 -4.41
N CYS A 111 -7.22 2.88 -4.59
CA CYS A 111 -5.97 3.57 -4.93
C CYS A 111 -5.95 4.01 -6.40
N ARG A 112 -5.22 5.08 -6.69
CA ARG A 112 -4.92 5.57 -8.05
C ARG A 112 -3.42 5.51 -8.28
N VAL A 113 -3.00 4.73 -9.27
CA VAL A 113 -1.60 4.38 -9.53
C VAL A 113 -1.35 4.40 -11.05
N ASN A 114 -0.08 4.40 -11.47
CA ASN A 114 0.26 4.09 -12.86
C ASN A 114 -0.09 2.62 -13.18
N ARG A 115 0.47 1.69 -12.41
CA ARG A 115 0.13 0.26 -12.49
C ARG A 115 0.29 -0.46 -11.15
N ALA A 116 -0.29 -1.65 -11.01
CA ALA A 116 -0.13 -2.50 -9.83
C ALA A 116 -0.06 -3.99 -10.18
N ALA A 117 0.81 -4.70 -9.47
CA ALA A 117 0.84 -6.14 -9.41
C ALA A 117 0.37 -6.61 -8.04
N VAL A 118 -0.67 -7.43 -8.01
CA VAL A 118 -1.19 -8.04 -6.78
C VAL A 118 -1.29 -9.54 -7.01
N GLN A 119 -0.39 -10.27 -6.37
CA GLN A 119 -0.23 -11.71 -6.45
C GLN A 119 -0.53 -12.36 -5.10
N ASN A 120 -0.95 -13.62 -5.11
CA ASN A 120 -1.14 -14.44 -3.92
C ASN A 120 0.01 -15.43 -3.75
N PRO A 121 0.53 -15.59 -2.52
CA PRO A 121 1.38 -16.72 -2.19
C PRO A 121 0.68 -18.05 -2.53
N TRP A 122 1.45 -19.06 -2.96
CA TRP A 122 0.89 -20.39 -3.29
C TRP A 122 0.22 -21.07 -2.10
N THR A 123 0.74 -20.81 -0.91
CA THR A 123 0.25 -21.36 0.34
C THR A 123 0.04 -20.19 1.30
N SER A 124 -1.19 -20.04 1.79
CA SER A 124 -1.67 -19.02 2.74
C SER A 124 -2.17 -17.68 2.18
N GLY A 125 -3.43 -17.38 2.54
CA GLY A 125 -4.08 -16.07 2.42
C GLY A 125 -4.33 -15.57 1.01
N HIS A 126 -5.07 -14.46 0.93
CA HIS A 126 -5.29 -13.72 -0.30
C HIS A 126 -4.91 -12.26 -0.10
N ASN A 127 -4.38 -11.66 -1.14
CA ASN A 127 -4.19 -10.24 -1.33
C ASN A 127 -5.33 -9.72 -2.22
N TYR A 128 -5.79 -8.51 -1.93
CA TYR A 128 -6.98 -7.93 -2.53
C TYR A 128 -6.65 -6.60 -3.18
N CYS A 129 -7.23 -6.37 -4.35
CA CYS A 129 -7.15 -5.12 -5.08
C CYS A 129 -8.56 -4.72 -5.51
N ILE A 130 -9.16 -3.77 -4.79
CA ILE A 130 -10.55 -3.41 -4.95
C ILE A 130 -10.63 -1.94 -5.34
N GLY A 131 -11.26 -1.67 -6.48
CA GLY A 131 -11.51 -0.30 -6.93
C GLY A 131 -10.28 0.45 -7.45
N LEU A 132 -9.19 -0.24 -7.79
CA LEU A 132 -7.96 0.40 -8.28
C LEU A 132 -8.21 1.19 -9.57
N LYS A 133 -7.68 2.41 -9.67
CA LYS A 133 -7.55 3.19 -10.90
C LYS A 133 -6.11 3.10 -11.38
N GLY A 134 -5.87 2.40 -12.48
CA GLY A 134 -4.52 2.14 -12.99
C GLY A 134 -4.45 0.82 -13.74
N GLU A 135 -3.30 0.55 -14.36
CA GLU A 135 -3.08 -0.68 -15.11
C GLU A 135 -2.83 -1.88 -14.17
N LYS A 136 -3.45 -3.02 -14.45
CA LYS A 136 -3.09 -4.29 -13.80
C LYS A 136 -2.00 -4.94 -14.62
N TYR A 137 -0.91 -5.38 -13.99
CA TYR A 137 0.15 -6.11 -14.67
C TYR A 137 0.60 -7.33 -13.85
N PRO A 138 1.31 -8.30 -14.46
CA PRO A 138 1.56 -9.59 -13.82
C PRO A 138 2.55 -9.53 -12.65
N GLY A 139 3.34 -8.46 -12.50
CA GLY A 139 4.43 -8.40 -11.52
C GLY A 139 5.75 -8.94 -12.05
N HIS A 140 6.71 -9.15 -11.14
CA HIS A 140 8.06 -9.61 -11.47
C HIS A 140 8.06 -11.01 -12.11
N PHE A 141 7.29 -11.93 -11.53
CA PHE A 141 7.10 -13.28 -12.05
C PHE A 141 5.68 -13.41 -12.60
N THR A 142 5.55 -13.93 -13.83
CA THR A 142 4.27 -14.00 -14.53
C THR A 142 3.45 -15.27 -14.26
N ASP A 143 4.05 -16.25 -13.59
CA ASP A 143 3.49 -17.56 -13.24
C ASP A 143 2.93 -17.62 -11.80
N ARG A 144 2.92 -16.49 -11.09
CA ARG A 144 2.40 -16.41 -9.72
C ARG A 144 0.87 -16.35 -9.72
N PRO A 145 0.20 -16.95 -8.72
CA PRO A 145 -1.24 -16.83 -8.57
C PRO A 145 -1.65 -15.35 -8.47
N ASN A 146 -2.72 -14.97 -9.16
CA ASN A 146 -3.27 -13.62 -9.03
C ASN A 146 -3.88 -13.40 -7.64
N GLY A 147 -3.81 -12.16 -7.16
CA GLY A 147 -4.67 -11.65 -6.10
C GLY A 147 -6.14 -11.61 -6.53
N ILE A 148 -7.01 -11.25 -5.58
CA ILE A 148 -8.43 -11.01 -5.86
C ILE A 148 -8.57 -9.57 -6.35
N TRP A 149 -9.18 -9.40 -7.53
CA TRP A 149 -9.37 -8.09 -8.17
C TRP A 149 -10.85 -7.83 -8.39
N GLU A 150 -11.34 -6.68 -7.93
CA GLU A 150 -12.74 -6.27 -8.08
C GLU A 150 -12.84 -4.77 -8.39
N GLY A 151 -13.78 -4.37 -9.25
CA GLY A 151 -14.08 -2.95 -9.50
C GLY A 151 -12.92 -2.13 -10.07
N GLN A 152 -11.97 -2.74 -10.78
CA GLN A 152 -10.88 -1.99 -11.41
C GLN A 152 -11.44 -0.92 -12.38
N ASN A 153 -10.94 0.31 -12.25
CA ASN A 153 -11.40 1.50 -12.96
C ASN A 153 -12.88 1.87 -12.74
N GLU A 154 -13.55 1.28 -11.75
CA GLU A 154 -14.89 1.70 -11.33
C GLU A 154 -14.85 3.10 -10.74
N ILE A 155 -15.71 3.98 -11.26
CA ILE A 155 -15.80 5.38 -10.87
C ILE A 155 -16.66 5.59 -9.62
N ASN A 156 -17.59 4.66 -9.36
CA ASN A 156 -18.58 4.74 -8.28
C ASN A 156 -18.38 3.67 -7.20
N LEU A 157 -17.13 3.44 -6.78
CA LEU A 157 -16.85 2.51 -5.70
C LEU A 157 -17.47 3.01 -4.37
N PHE A 158 -18.24 2.15 -3.72
CA PHE A 158 -18.79 2.39 -2.40
C PHE A 158 -18.52 1.19 -1.48
N PRO A 159 -18.02 1.40 -0.24
CA PRO A 159 -17.63 2.67 0.35
C PRO A 159 -16.37 3.28 -0.31
N ARG A 160 -16.22 4.61 -0.24
CA ARG A 160 -15.05 5.31 -0.81
C ARG A 160 -13.75 5.03 -0.06
N SER A 161 -13.83 4.60 1.20
CA SER A 161 -12.69 4.16 2.00
C SER A 161 -13.15 3.03 2.91
N LEU A 162 -12.37 1.96 2.93
CA LEU A 162 -12.59 0.83 3.83
C LEU A 162 -12.24 1.20 5.28
N TYR A 163 -11.14 1.93 5.49
CA TYR A 163 -10.73 2.38 6.82
C TYR A 163 -11.80 3.26 7.47
N ILE A 164 -12.32 4.27 6.74
CA ILE A 164 -13.37 5.15 7.25
C ILE A 164 -14.67 4.37 7.50
N ALA A 165 -15.05 3.47 6.60
CA ALA A 165 -16.26 2.65 6.80
C ALA A 165 -16.15 1.78 8.07
N GLN A 166 -14.99 1.15 8.29
CA GLN A 166 -14.73 0.35 9.50
C GLN A 166 -14.71 1.22 10.77
N LEU A 167 -14.11 2.41 10.70
CA LEU A 167 -14.08 3.38 11.79
C LEU A 167 -15.49 3.82 12.18
N MET A 168 -16.32 4.21 11.20
CA MET A 168 -17.72 4.60 11.41
C MET A 168 -18.53 3.43 11.96
N ALA A 169 -18.33 2.21 11.46
CA ALA A 169 -19.01 1.02 11.97
C ALA A 169 -18.66 0.74 13.45
N ARG A 170 -17.39 0.95 13.85
CA ARG A 170 -16.95 0.85 15.26
C ARG A 170 -17.54 1.96 16.13
N GLN A 171 -17.69 3.16 15.55
CA GLN A 171 -18.14 4.37 16.24
C GLN A 171 -19.65 4.59 16.12
N LYS A 172 -20.46 3.59 15.72
CA LYS A 172 -21.90 3.73 15.46
C LYS A 172 -22.75 4.30 16.61
N ASN A 173 -22.15 4.50 17.80
CA ASN A 173 -22.74 5.15 18.98
C ASN A 173 -21.98 6.42 19.46
N ASN A 174 -21.01 6.96 18.71
CA ASN A 174 -20.17 8.11 19.07
C ASN A 174 -20.37 9.29 18.09
N ASP A 175 -20.08 10.51 18.54
CA ASP A 175 -20.06 11.70 17.68
C ASP A 175 -18.92 11.62 16.64
N LEU A 176 -19.30 11.65 15.36
CA LEU A 176 -18.41 11.51 14.19
C LEU A 176 -17.93 12.87 13.63
N SER A 177 -18.25 13.99 14.28
CA SER A 177 -17.84 15.34 13.86
C SER A 177 -16.32 15.51 13.71
N ILE A 178 -15.53 14.65 14.35
CA ILE A 178 -14.06 14.62 14.27
C ILE A 178 -13.50 14.13 12.92
N LEU A 179 -14.31 13.44 12.10
CA LEU A 179 -13.88 12.91 10.79
C LEU A 179 -14.12 13.89 9.63
N LEU A 180 -14.69 15.06 9.92
CA LEU A 180 -15.05 16.09 8.95
C LEU A 180 -14.10 17.31 8.99
N LYS A 181 -13.03 17.26 9.79
CA LYS A 181 -11.98 18.28 9.83
C LYS A 181 -10.79 17.83 9.00
#